data_AF-A0A942JSG8-F1
#
_entry.id   AF-A0A942JSG8-F1
#
_cell.length_a   1.000
_cell.length_b   1.000
_cell.length_c   1.000
_cell.angle_alpha   90.00
_cell.angle_beta   90.00
_cell.angle_gamma   90.00
#
_symmetry.space_group_name_H-M   'P 1'
#
loop_
_entity.id
_entity.type
_entity.pdbx_description
1 polymer ?
#
loop_
_entity_poly.entity_id
_entity_poly.type
_entity_poly.pdbx_seq_one_letter_code
_entity_poly.pdbx_strand_id
1 'polypeptide(L)'
;MRASKLIAVGLLSAIILASGCVPGSAQRTSSDPAEPALTPAVAPTAEPLEGYELPLDVATLEADMGDPSSIERPSADDPSPWGQWLVWDRPDGTRFRALAGDYSPDSTDSTAGVSYIELRASPQLESGTTVATPTIHGFTLNGTDIREVDEALPESTPSMMHDRPELDPDDVYHASILYEQDGLYTYFFFDDVGMLVGVGQAVFYMDGAD
;
A
#
# COMPACT_ATOMS: atom_id res chain seq x y z
N MET A 1 45.84 -25.40 -66.66
CA MET A 1 46.51 -25.91 -65.43
C MET A 1 45.73 -25.44 -64.22
N ARG A 2 45.76 -26.20 -63.11
CA ARG A 2 45.09 -25.92 -61.82
C ARG A 2 43.56 -25.79 -61.88
N ALA A 3 42.90 -26.38 -60.88
CA ALA A 3 41.45 -26.35 -60.68
C ALA A 3 41.17 -26.00 -59.21
N SER A 4 39.91 -25.65 -58.87
CA SER A 4 39.22 -26.14 -57.67
C SER A 4 37.74 -25.71 -57.61
N LYS A 5 36.87 -26.70 -57.35
CA LYS A 5 35.62 -26.71 -56.53
C LYS A 5 34.62 -25.54 -56.70
N LEU A 6 33.39 -25.75 -57.20
CA LEU A 6 32.18 -26.30 -56.51
C LEU A 6 31.86 -25.55 -55.20
N ILE A 7 30.69 -24.87 -55.08
CA ILE A 7 29.32 -25.37 -54.76
C ILE A 7 28.30 -24.29 -55.25
N ALA A 8 27.10 -24.49 -55.85
CA ALA A 8 26.26 -25.63 -56.27
C ALA A 8 25.71 -26.53 -55.14
N VAL A 9 24.40 -26.67 -54.87
CA VAL A 9 23.10 -26.46 -55.61
C VAL A 9 22.00 -26.05 -54.56
N GLY A 10 20.81 -25.46 -54.78
CA GLY A 10 19.96 -24.95 -55.89
C GLY A 10 18.76 -24.18 -55.25
N LEU A 11 17.85 -23.42 -55.87
CA LEU A 11 17.08 -23.41 -57.14
C LEU A 11 15.73 -24.19 -57.14
N LEU A 12 14.68 -23.48 -57.63
CA LEU A 12 13.23 -23.77 -57.81
C LEU A 12 12.31 -23.28 -56.67
N SER A 13 11.33 -22.37 -56.88
CA SER A 13 10.23 -22.31 -57.89
C SER A 13 9.18 -23.42 -57.65
N ALA A 14 8.10 -23.22 -56.87
CA ALA A 14 6.95 -22.29 -57.00
C ALA A 14 5.75 -22.88 -57.78
N ILE A 15 4.58 -22.26 -57.60
CA ILE A 15 3.38 -22.26 -58.47
C ILE A 15 2.27 -23.34 -58.26
N ILE A 16 1.10 -22.84 -57.79
CA ILE A 16 -0.30 -23.15 -58.14
C ILE A 16 -0.88 -24.57 -57.89
N LEU A 17 -1.98 -24.64 -57.11
CA LEU A 17 -3.32 -25.04 -57.60
C LEU A 17 -4.44 -24.65 -56.61
N ALA A 18 -5.68 -24.59 -57.09
CA ALA A 18 -6.84 -24.07 -56.35
C ALA A 18 -8.04 -25.03 -56.34
N SER A 19 -8.92 -24.82 -55.35
CA SER A 19 -10.34 -25.23 -55.26
C SER A 19 -10.73 -26.68 -55.64
N GLY A 20 -11.10 -27.46 -54.62
CA GLY A 20 -11.92 -28.68 -54.74
C GLY A 20 -13.01 -28.70 -53.67
N CYS A 21 -14.19 -29.26 -53.97
CA CYS A 21 -15.36 -29.25 -53.08
C CYS A 21 -16.00 -30.66 -52.99
N VAL A 22 -15.95 -31.27 -51.80
CA VAL A 22 -16.70 -32.47 -51.38
C VAL A 22 -16.95 -32.36 -49.86
N PRO A 23 -18.16 -32.67 -49.34
CA PRO A 23 -18.47 -32.45 -47.92
C PRO A 23 -18.00 -33.59 -47.00
N GLY A 24 -17.59 -33.23 -45.77
CA GLY A 24 -17.23 -34.14 -44.67
C GLY A 24 -17.37 -33.44 -43.32
N SER A 25 -17.65 -34.20 -42.25
CA SER A 25 -18.20 -33.64 -41.00
C SER A 25 -17.15 -33.21 -39.96
N ALA A 26 -17.54 -32.17 -39.20
CA ALA A 26 -17.21 -31.90 -37.80
C ALA A 26 -15.77 -31.53 -37.39
N GLN A 27 -15.57 -30.22 -37.15
CA GLN A 27 -15.06 -29.76 -35.85
C GLN A 27 -15.63 -28.37 -35.51
N ARG A 28 -15.78 -28.06 -34.21
CA ARG A 28 -16.13 -26.71 -33.72
C ARG A 28 -14.93 -26.12 -32.99
N THR A 29 -14.57 -24.90 -33.34
CA THR A 29 -14.00 -23.86 -32.45
C THR A 29 -14.11 -22.56 -33.25
N SER A 30 -15.08 -21.73 -32.91
CA SER A 30 -14.93 -20.62 -31.96
C SER A 30 -14.01 -19.55 -32.53
N SER A 31 -14.62 -18.48 -33.05
CA SER A 31 -13.94 -17.19 -33.16
C SER A 31 -13.67 -16.69 -31.75
N ASP A 32 -12.51 -16.07 -31.53
CA ASP A 32 -12.34 -15.07 -30.47
C ASP A 32 -11.98 -13.72 -31.11
N PRO A 33 -12.43 -12.60 -30.53
CA PRO A 33 -12.08 -11.26 -31.01
C PRO A 33 -10.64 -10.90 -30.62
N ALA A 34 -10.15 -9.78 -31.14
CA ALA A 34 -8.90 -9.22 -30.65
C ALA A 34 -9.02 -8.86 -29.16
N GLU A 35 -8.02 -9.24 -28.36
CA GLU A 35 -7.88 -8.75 -26.99
C GLU A 35 -7.85 -7.21 -27.00
N PRO A 36 -8.58 -6.53 -26.09
CA PRO A 36 -8.30 -5.13 -25.84
C PRO A 36 -6.89 -5.03 -25.27
N ALA A 37 -5.98 -4.35 -25.97
CA ALA A 37 -4.64 -4.15 -25.47
C ALA A 37 -4.70 -3.48 -24.09
N LEU A 38 -4.18 -4.16 -23.07
CA LEU A 38 -4.16 -3.66 -21.71
C LEU A 38 -3.45 -2.31 -21.70
N THR A 39 -4.20 -1.25 -21.37
CA THR A 39 -3.60 0.03 -20.99
C THR A 39 -2.62 -0.27 -19.86
N PRO A 40 -1.34 0.12 -19.94
CA PRO A 40 -0.42 -0.07 -18.82
C PRO A 40 -1.04 0.62 -17.59
N ALA A 41 -1.11 -0.12 -16.48
CA ALA A 41 -1.51 0.47 -15.21
C ALA A 41 -0.57 1.66 -14.95
N VAL A 42 -1.15 2.84 -14.77
CA VAL A 42 -0.39 3.98 -14.25
C VAL A 42 -0.08 3.63 -12.81
N ALA A 43 1.21 3.42 -12.50
CA ALA A 43 1.62 3.18 -11.12
C ALA A 43 1.08 4.33 -10.26
N PRO A 44 0.49 4.05 -9.08
CA PRO A 44 0.00 5.10 -8.22
C PRO A 44 1.13 6.09 -7.90
N THR A 45 0.76 7.36 -7.77
CA THR A 45 1.66 8.42 -7.31
C THR A 45 1.55 8.54 -5.80
N ALA A 46 2.64 8.92 -5.13
CA ALA A 46 2.69 9.08 -3.69
C ALA A 46 1.68 10.16 -3.26
N GLU A 47 0.56 9.71 -2.68
CA GLU A 47 -0.48 10.59 -2.17
C GLU A 47 -0.23 10.76 -0.66
N PRO A 48 -0.05 11.99 -0.16
CA PRO A 48 0.13 12.24 1.26
C PRO A 48 -1.17 11.93 2.01
N LEU A 49 -1.08 11.10 3.05
CA LEU A 49 -2.20 10.71 3.89
C LEU A 49 -2.80 11.95 4.55
N GLU A 50 -4.11 12.16 4.34
CA GLU A 50 -4.85 13.36 4.75
C GLU A 50 -4.30 14.69 4.20
N GLY A 51 -3.43 14.64 3.19
CA GLY A 51 -2.77 15.82 2.63
C GLY A 51 -1.52 16.30 3.39
N TYR A 52 -1.08 15.58 4.42
CA TYR A 52 0.11 15.93 5.21
C TYR A 52 1.41 15.47 4.52
N GLU A 53 2.27 16.41 4.12
CA GLU A 53 3.65 16.11 3.70
C GLU A 53 4.53 15.84 4.94
N LEU A 54 5.30 14.76 4.94
CA LEU A 54 6.21 14.40 6.05
C LEU A 54 7.67 14.81 5.74
N PRO A 55 8.47 15.15 6.77
CA PRO A 55 8.08 15.38 8.16
C PRO A 55 7.41 16.75 8.35
N LEU A 56 6.54 16.87 9.36
CA LEU A 56 5.85 18.11 9.73
C LEU A 56 5.92 18.38 11.25
N ASP A 57 5.69 19.62 11.67
CA ASP A 57 5.70 19.98 13.09
C ASP A 57 4.35 19.64 13.76
N VAL A 58 4.36 19.20 15.03
CA VAL A 58 3.14 18.92 15.83
C VAL A 58 2.13 20.06 15.79
N ALA A 59 2.58 21.33 15.85
CA ALA A 59 1.73 22.52 15.75
C ALA A 59 0.86 22.57 14.47
N THR A 60 1.25 21.87 13.41
CA THR A 60 0.48 21.77 12.16
C THR A 60 -0.75 20.88 12.35
N LEU A 61 -0.59 19.74 13.02
CA LEU A 61 -1.68 18.82 13.35
C LEU A 61 -2.63 19.45 14.38
N GLU A 62 -2.08 20.10 15.40
CA GLU A 62 -2.87 20.82 16.43
C GLU A 62 -3.66 22.00 15.84
N ALA A 63 -3.14 22.67 14.80
CA ALA A 63 -3.83 23.78 14.14
C ALA A 63 -5.01 23.34 13.25
N ASP A 64 -5.00 22.10 12.75
CA ASP A 64 -6.03 21.56 11.85
C ASP A 64 -7.07 20.70 12.61
N MET A 65 -6.62 19.78 13.46
CA MET A 65 -7.47 18.85 14.21
C MET A 65 -7.79 19.30 15.65
N GLY A 66 -7.07 20.30 16.18
CA GLY A 66 -7.16 20.72 17.59
C GLY A 66 -6.29 19.88 18.52
N ASP A 67 -6.47 20.06 19.83
CA ASP A 67 -5.73 19.33 20.86
C ASP A 67 -5.93 17.79 20.72
N PRO A 68 -4.89 16.96 20.91
CA PRO A 68 -5.01 15.51 20.85
C PRO A 68 -5.92 14.97 21.97
N SER A 69 -6.73 13.96 21.63
CA SER A 69 -7.64 13.25 22.54
C SER A 69 -6.90 12.46 23.63
N SER A 70 -5.73 11.91 23.30
CA SER A 70 -4.79 11.34 24.26
C SER A 70 -3.34 11.47 23.78
N ILE A 71 -2.40 11.28 24.71
CA ILE A 71 -0.96 11.25 24.42
C ILE A 71 -0.40 9.97 25.06
N GLU A 72 0.04 9.03 24.23
CA GLU A 72 0.62 7.76 24.68
C GLU A 72 2.12 7.96 24.83
N ARG A 73 2.57 8.05 26.09
CA ARG A 73 3.96 8.35 26.44
C ARG A 73 4.70 7.07 26.81
N PRO A 74 5.91 6.83 26.27
CA PRO A 74 6.76 5.75 26.76
C PRO A 74 7.13 5.98 28.23
N SER A 75 7.49 4.91 28.93
CA SER A 75 7.75 4.98 30.36
C SER A 75 9.06 5.71 30.66
N ALA A 76 9.16 6.35 31.83
CA ALA A 76 10.39 7.05 32.21
C ALA A 76 11.59 6.10 32.47
N ASP A 77 11.31 4.82 32.73
CA ASP A 77 12.31 3.76 32.90
C ASP A 77 12.69 3.07 31.56
N ASP A 78 11.91 3.32 30.50
CA ASP A 78 12.07 2.76 29.15
C ASP A 78 11.57 3.77 28.09
N PRO A 79 12.36 4.82 27.80
CA PRO A 79 11.96 5.89 26.89
C PRO A 79 12.14 5.48 25.42
N SER A 80 11.05 5.51 24.65
CA SER A 80 11.08 5.24 23.20
C SER A 80 12.05 6.18 22.47
N PRO A 81 13.00 5.65 21.67
CA PRO A 81 13.87 6.48 20.85
C PRO A 81 13.13 7.19 19.70
N TRP A 82 11.88 6.81 19.45
CA TRP A 82 11.00 7.39 18.41
C TRP A 82 10.05 8.48 18.96
N GLY A 83 10.07 8.76 20.26
CA GLY A 83 9.30 9.84 20.88
C GLY A 83 7.96 9.40 21.50
N GLN A 84 6.91 10.20 21.32
CA GLN A 84 5.58 9.96 21.91
C GLN A 84 4.46 9.94 20.85
N TRP A 85 3.39 9.20 21.12
CA TRP A 85 2.20 9.16 20.27
C TRP A 85 1.22 10.26 20.65
N LEU A 86 0.78 11.03 19.66
CA LEU A 86 -0.37 11.94 19.74
C LEU A 86 -1.56 11.27 19.05
N VAL A 87 -2.72 11.25 19.69
CA VAL A 87 -3.89 10.49 19.21
C VAL A 87 -5.13 11.38 19.17
N TRP A 88 -5.84 11.37 18.04
CA TRP A 88 -7.12 12.04 17.86
C TRP A 88 -8.21 11.01 17.52
N ASP A 89 -9.16 10.82 18.43
CA ASP A 89 -10.37 10.03 18.18
C ASP A 89 -11.41 10.92 17.48
N ARG A 90 -11.78 10.57 16.25
CA ARG A 90 -12.57 11.45 15.36
C ARG A 90 -14.08 11.12 15.39
N PRO A 91 -14.96 12.11 15.15
CA PRO A 91 -16.41 11.93 15.22
C PRO A 91 -17.01 10.94 14.19
N ASP A 92 -16.25 10.54 13.17
CA ASP A 92 -16.62 9.55 12.17
C ASP A 92 -16.35 8.09 12.60
N GLY A 93 -15.66 7.88 13.72
CA GLY A 93 -15.23 6.56 14.19
C GLY A 93 -13.86 6.11 13.68
N THR A 94 -13.07 7.00 13.09
CA THR A 94 -11.64 6.78 12.85
C THR A 94 -10.79 7.30 14.02
N ARG A 95 -9.54 6.84 14.07
CA ARG A 95 -8.49 7.34 14.94
C ARG A 95 -7.32 7.76 14.08
N PHE A 96 -6.82 8.98 14.29
CA PHE A 96 -5.55 9.44 13.73
C PHE A 96 -4.47 9.37 14.80
N ARG A 97 -3.28 8.87 14.48
CA ARG A 97 -2.09 8.86 15.35
C ARG A 97 -0.94 9.58 14.66
N ALA A 98 -0.08 10.23 15.44
CA ALA A 98 1.17 10.81 14.98
C ALA A 98 2.30 10.49 15.96
N LEU A 99 3.48 10.14 15.44
CA LEU A 99 4.67 9.84 16.25
C LEU A 99 5.59 11.06 16.25
N ALA A 100 5.61 11.77 17.37
CA ALA A 100 6.28 13.06 17.55
C ALA A 100 7.64 12.90 18.25
N GLY A 101 8.70 13.29 17.54
CA GLY A 101 10.11 13.06 17.91
C GLY A 101 10.70 14.02 18.94
N ASP A 102 10.01 14.30 20.04
CA ASP A 102 10.66 14.70 21.30
C ASP A 102 9.90 14.15 22.52
N TYR A 103 10.63 13.53 23.45
CA TYR A 103 10.06 12.96 24.67
C TYR A 103 10.24 13.91 25.84
N SER A 104 9.19 14.68 26.12
CA SER A 104 9.07 15.53 27.30
C SER A 104 8.00 14.95 28.25
N PRO A 105 8.36 14.54 29.49
CA PRO A 105 7.40 14.02 30.46
C PRO A 105 6.45 15.11 30.99
N ASP A 106 6.79 16.39 30.83
CA ASP A 106 6.06 17.52 31.40
C ASP A 106 5.12 18.24 30.42
N SER A 107 5.36 18.15 29.09
CA SER A 107 4.58 18.86 28.07
C SER A 107 4.76 18.27 26.66
N THR A 108 3.74 18.43 25.80
CA THR A 108 3.93 18.30 24.35
C THR A 108 4.83 19.45 23.87
N ASP A 109 5.93 19.16 23.17
CA ASP A 109 6.62 20.20 22.40
C ASP A 109 5.94 20.31 21.03
N SER A 110 5.28 21.45 20.79
CA SER A 110 4.58 21.71 19.52
C SER A 110 5.52 21.97 18.34
N THR A 111 6.83 22.09 18.60
CA THR A 111 7.91 22.14 17.61
C THR A 111 8.62 20.79 17.42
N ALA A 112 8.15 19.72 18.06
CA ALA A 112 8.63 18.36 17.78
C ALA A 112 8.27 17.95 16.33
N GLY A 113 9.21 17.30 15.65
CA GLY A 113 9.01 16.78 14.31
C GLY A 113 8.23 15.46 14.32
N VAL A 114 7.09 15.44 13.63
CA VAL A 114 6.32 14.23 13.33
C VAL A 114 6.93 13.55 12.11
N SER A 115 7.35 12.29 12.29
CA SER A 115 8.01 11.49 11.24
C SER A 115 7.21 10.27 10.79
N TYR A 116 6.10 9.97 11.47
CA TYR A 116 5.10 8.98 11.06
C TYR A 116 3.70 9.46 11.45
N ILE A 117 2.71 9.18 10.59
CA ILE A 117 1.27 9.38 10.83
C ILE A 117 0.48 8.14 10.44
N GLU A 118 -0.67 7.92 11.07
CA GLU A 118 -1.55 6.75 10.87
C GLU A 118 -3.02 7.18 10.91
N LEU A 119 -3.83 6.69 9.98
CA LEU A 119 -5.28 6.75 10.01
C LEU A 119 -5.83 5.33 10.10
N ARG A 120 -6.66 5.04 11.10
CA ARG A 120 -7.24 3.71 11.31
C ARG A 120 -8.71 3.73 11.70
N ALA A 121 -9.38 2.60 11.55
CA ALA A 121 -10.67 2.35 12.14
C ALA A 121 -10.53 2.33 13.68
N SER A 122 -11.39 3.05 14.40
CA SER A 122 -11.36 3.00 15.87
C SER A 122 -11.88 1.65 16.37
N PRO A 123 -11.19 0.98 17.32
CA PRO A 123 -11.62 -0.30 17.85
C PRO A 123 -12.96 -0.17 18.59
N GLN A 124 -14.02 -0.64 17.95
CA GLN A 124 -15.40 -0.68 18.43
C GLN A 124 -16.05 0.69 18.73
N LEU A 125 -16.70 1.27 17.72
CA LEU A 125 -17.95 1.98 17.97
C LEU A 125 -18.94 0.99 18.63
N GLU A 126 -19.57 1.37 19.76
CA GLU A 126 -20.52 0.51 20.50
C GLU A 126 -21.73 0.02 19.66
N SER A 127 -21.96 0.65 18.49
CA SER A 127 -22.97 0.25 17.50
C SER A 127 -22.60 -0.98 16.66
N GLY A 128 -21.36 -1.48 16.75
CA GLY A 128 -20.87 -2.57 15.90
C GLY A 128 -20.85 -2.23 14.40
N THR A 129 -20.88 -0.94 14.05
CA THR A 129 -20.97 -0.45 12.67
C THR A 129 -19.74 0.41 12.37
N THR A 130 -18.67 -0.21 11.87
CA THR A 130 -17.52 0.51 11.31
C THR A 130 -17.92 1.23 10.02
N VAL A 131 -17.49 2.48 9.87
CA VAL A 131 -17.77 3.29 8.69
C VAL A 131 -16.70 3.03 7.63
N ALA A 132 -17.13 2.85 6.38
CA ALA A 132 -16.25 2.75 5.23
C ALA A 132 -15.61 4.13 4.97
N THR A 133 -14.32 4.29 5.30
CA THR A 133 -13.63 5.60 5.27
C THR A 133 -12.60 5.64 4.14
N PRO A 134 -12.73 6.52 3.14
CA PRO A 134 -11.74 6.67 2.07
C PRO A 134 -10.36 7.05 2.59
N THR A 135 -9.33 6.61 1.88
CA THR A 135 -7.92 6.88 2.15
C THR A 135 -7.19 7.24 0.84
N ILE A 136 -5.87 7.11 0.82
CA ILE A 136 -5.01 7.32 -0.36
C ILE A 136 -5.17 6.21 -1.41
N HIS A 137 -4.78 6.51 -2.65
CA HIS A 137 -4.83 5.65 -3.83
C HIS A 137 -6.23 5.07 -4.18
N GLY A 138 -7.29 5.60 -3.57
CA GLY A 138 -8.67 5.13 -3.71
C GLY A 138 -9.07 3.98 -2.79
N PHE A 139 -8.18 3.50 -1.91
CA PHE A 139 -8.51 2.46 -0.94
C PHE A 139 -9.41 2.99 0.19
N THR A 140 -10.13 2.10 0.88
CA THR A 140 -11.13 2.44 1.89
C THR A 140 -11.01 1.55 3.13
N LEU A 141 -10.86 2.15 4.31
CA LEU A 141 -10.88 1.43 5.59
C LEU A 141 -12.23 0.72 5.78
N ASN A 142 -12.22 -0.53 6.22
CA ASN A 142 -13.37 -1.44 6.31
C ASN A 142 -14.06 -1.72 4.95
N GLY A 143 -13.41 -1.39 3.82
CA GLY A 143 -14.00 -1.48 2.48
C GLY A 143 -13.14 -2.14 1.41
N THR A 144 -11.81 -2.15 1.56
CA THR A 144 -10.83 -2.72 0.62
C THR A 144 -10.23 -4.02 1.17
N ASP A 145 -10.12 -5.05 0.33
CA ASP A 145 -9.47 -6.33 0.65
C ASP A 145 -7.95 -6.27 0.38
N ILE A 146 -7.14 -7.02 1.15
CA ILE A 146 -5.69 -7.11 0.98
C ILE A 146 -5.25 -7.43 -0.46
N ARG A 147 -6.03 -8.22 -1.21
CA ARG A 147 -5.75 -8.55 -2.63
C ARG A 147 -5.99 -7.36 -3.56
N GLU A 148 -6.94 -6.48 -3.24
CA GLU A 148 -7.16 -5.25 -4.01
C GLU A 148 -6.01 -4.26 -3.85
N VAL A 149 -5.33 -4.28 -2.69
CA VAL A 149 -4.10 -3.51 -2.45
C VAL A 149 -2.90 -4.14 -3.16
N ASP A 150 -2.69 -5.46 -3.01
CA ASP A 150 -1.61 -6.23 -3.66
C ASP A 150 -1.66 -6.12 -5.20
N GLU A 151 -2.85 -6.30 -5.81
CA GLU A 151 -3.04 -6.18 -7.27
C GLU A 151 -2.86 -4.72 -7.78
N ALA A 152 -3.05 -3.71 -6.93
CA ALA A 152 -2.92 -2.30 -7.29
C ALA A 152 -1.51 -1.73 -7.04
N LEU A 153 -0.71 -2.33 -6.15
CA LEU A 153 0.63 -1.90 -5.75
C LEU A 153 1.70 -2.93 -6.20
N PRO A 154 2.00 -3.05 -7.51
CA PRO A 154 2.81 -4.16 -8.06
C PRO A 154 4.30 -4.15 -7.69
N GLU A 155 4.78 -3.13 -6.97
CA GLU A 155 6.14 -3.07 -6.40
C GLU A 155 6.13 -3.04 -4.85
N SER A 156 4.98 -3.32 -4.23
CA SER A 156 4.86 -3.47 -2.77
C SER A 156 5.45 -4.79 -2.25
N THR A 157 5.69 -4.85 -0.94
CA THR A 157 6.24 -6.01 -0.24
C THR A 157 5.46 -6.28 1.05
N PRO A 158 5.25 -7.55 1.45
CA PRO A 158 4.74 -7.86 2.79
C PRO A 158 5.62 -7.23 3.88
N SER A 159 5.00 -6.54 4.83
CA SER A 159 5.69 -5.85 5.92
C SER A 159 5.82 -6.75 7.16
N MET A 160 6.88 -6.53 7.94
CA MET A 160 7.24 -7.31 9.13
C MET A 160 6.67 -6.73 10.44
N MET A 161 5.88 -5.64 10.38
CA MET A 161 5.23 -5.01 11.55
C MET A 161 4.24 -5.93 12.30
N HIS A 162 3.97 -7.14 11.77
CA HIS A 162 3.12 -8.19 12.33
C HIS A 162 3.42 -8.59 13.79
N ASP A 163 4.67 -8.50 14.25
CA ASP A 163 5.13 -9.04 15.54
C ASP A 163 5.52 -7.96 16.59
N ARG A 164 4.99 -6.72 16.48
CA ARG A 164 5.35 -5.60 17.40
C ARG A 164 4.18 -5.06 18.24
N PRO A 165 3.74 -5.77 19.31
CA PRO A 165 2.72 -5.30 20.26
C PRO A 165 3.16 -4.07 21.10
N GLU A 166 4.41 -3.62 20.93
CA GLU A 166 4.94 -2.36 21.47
C GLU A 166 4.41 -1.13 20.72
N LEU A 167 3.86 -1.31 19.51
CA LEU A 167 3.26 -0.23 18.69
C LEU A 167 1.74 -0.10 18.88
N ASP A 168 1.07 -1.18 19.27
CA ASP A 168 -0.32 -1.18 19.74
C ASP A 168 -0.63 -2.37 20.69
N PRO A 169 -1.05 -2.12 21.94
CA PRO A 169 -1.47 -3.18 22.87
C PRO A 169 -2.91 -3.69 22.64
N ASP A 170 -3.73 -3.00 21.83
CA ASP A 170 -5.09 -3.42 21.45
C ASP A 170 -5.08 -4.30 20.17
N ASP A 171 -3.91 -4.79 19.77
CA ASP A 171 -3.53 -5.25 18.43
C ASP A 171 -4.62 -5.99 17.61
N VAL A 172 -5.01 -5.37 16.49
CA VAL A 172 -6.02 -5.84 15.53
C VAL A 172 -5.38 -6.19 14.18
N TYR A 173 -4.05 -6.09 14.06
CA TYR A 173 -3.35 -6.20 12.77
C TYR A 173 -2.82 -7.63 12.55
N HIS A 174 -3.35 -8.32 11.54
CA HIS A 174 -3.00 -9.71 11.21
C HIS A 174 -2.18 -9.85 9.91
N ALA A 175 -2.11 -8.79 9.10
CA ALA A 175 -1.18 -8.67 7.98
C ALA A 175 -0.85 -7.20 7.70
N SER A 176 0.26 -6.94 7.01
CA SER A 176 0.57 -5.62 6.48
C SER A 176 1.31 -5.66 5.15
N ILE A 177 1.09 -4.65 4.32
CA ILE A 177 1.79 -4.42 3.04
C ILE A 177 2.53 -3.08 3.15
N LEU A 178 3.80 -3.05 2.77
CA LEU A 178 4.61 -1.86 2.61
C LEU A 178 4.74 -1.48 1.13
N TYR A 179 4.58 -0.19 0.83
CA TYR A 179 4.89 0.43 -0.45
C TYR A 179 5.85 1.61 -0.24
N GLU A 180 7.04 1.58 -0.83
CA GLU A 180 7.99 2.71 -0.84
C GLU A 180 7.84 3.48 -2.15
N GLN A 181 7.71 4.81 -2.08
CA GLN A 181 7.80 5.68 -3.26
C GLN A 181 8.46 7.02 -2.90
N ASP A 182 9.47 7.42 -3.68
CA ASP A 182 10.24 8.66 -3.51
C ASP A 182 10.80 8.91 -2.07
N GLY A 183 11.02 7.83 -1.30
CA GLY A 183 11.50 7.86 0.09
C GLY A 183 10.40 7.96 1.16
N LEU A 184 9.13 7.94 0.77
CA LEU A 184 7.97 7.82 1.65
C LEU A 184 7.57 6.35 1.77
N TYR A 185 7.56 5.83 3.01
CA TYR A 185 7.14 4.47 3.33
C TYR A 185 5.67 4.46 3.71
N THR A 186 4.83 3.79 2.91
CA THR A 186 3.38 3.68 3.14
C THR A 186 3.02 2.26 3.58
N TYR A 187 2.43 2.14 4.76
CA TYR A 187 2.05 0.87 5.40
C TYR A 187 0.53 0.71 5.36
N PHE A 188 0.05 -0.43 4.85
CA PHE A 188 -1.36 -0.82 4.84
C PHE A 188 -1.54 -1.95 5.85
N PHE A 189 -2.45 -1.79 6.80
CA PHE A 189 -2.68 -2.73 7.91
C PHE A 189 -4.05 -3.41 7.78
N PHE A 190 -4.09 -4.74 7.94
CA PHE A 190 -5.26 -5.58 7.66
C PHE A 190 -5.67 -6.44 8.86
N ASP A 191 -6.97 -6.71 9.00
CA ASP A 191 -7.55 -7.54 10.06
C ASP A 191 -7.47 -9.07 9.76
N ASP A 192 -8.07 -9.90 10.63
CA ASP A 192 -8.00 -11.37 10.56
C ASP A 192 -8.73 -11.97 9.34
N VAL A 193 -9.62 -11.19 8.72
CA VAL A 193 -10.32 -11.55 7.47
C VAL A 193 -9.71 -10.87 6.24
N GLY A 194 -8.68 -10.04 6.39
CA GLY A 194 -7.93 -9.41 5.31
C GLY A 194 -8.49 -8.07 4.83
N MET A 195 -9.35 -7.41 5.60
CA MET A 195 -9.87 -6.08 5.29
C MET A 195 -8.91 -4.99 5.78
N LEU A 196 -8.73 -3.94 4.98
CA LEU A 196 -7.92 -2.78 5.33
C LEU A 196 -8.52 -2.05 6.55
N VAL A 197 -7.79 -1.97 7.65
CA VAL A 197 -8.22 -1.33 8.91
C VAL A 197 -7.35 -0.14 9.32
N GLY A 198 -6.15 -0.01 8.77
CA GLY A 198 -5.29 1.17 8.95
C GLY A 198 -4.40 1.46 7.75
N VAL A 199 -3.99 2.72 7.61
CA VAL A 199 -2.95 3.18 6.69
C VAL A 199 -2.00 4.11 7.45
N GLY A 200 -0.70 3.83 7.39
CA GLY A 200 0.36 4.67 7.97
C GLY A 200 1.33 5.18 6.91
N GLN A 201 1.98 6.30 7.17
CA GLN A 201 3.06 6.84 6.33
C GLN A 201 4.23 7.30 7.19
N ALA A 202 5.46 6.99 6.76
CA ALA A 202 6.72 7.29 7.46
C ALA A 202 7.78 7.86 6.51
N VAL A 203 8.68 8.70 7.05
CA VAL A 203 9.96 9.07 6.38
C VAL A 203 11.14 8.19 6.84
N PHE A 204 10.85 7.05 7.45
CA PHE A 204 11.83 6.06 7.89
C PHE A 204 11.24 4.64 7.81
N TYR A 205 12.10 3.65 7.51
CA TYR A 205 11.71 2.25 7.37
C TYR A 205 11.49 1.60 8.75
N MET A 206 10.23 1.45 9.17
CA MET A 206 9.85 0.94 10.49
C MET A 206 10.24 -0.53 10.70
N ASP A 207 10.17 -1.34 9.63
CA ASP A 207 10.46 -2.78 9.62
C ASP A 207 11.92 -3.16 9.93
N GLY A 208 12.83 -2.19 9.95
CA GLY A 208 14.27 -2.39 10.19
C GLY A 208 14.79 -1.73 11.47
N ALA A 209 13.89 -1.27 12.34
CA ALA A 209 14.22 -0.59 13.59
C ALA A 209 14.44 -1.61 14.74
N ASP A 210 15.56 -2.34 14.69
CA ASP A 210 16.11 -3.11 15.84
C ASP A 210 16.41 -2.22 17.07
#